data_AF-A0A0M9F4R2-F1
#
_entry.id   AF-A0A0M9F4R2-F1
#
_cell.length_a   1.000
_cell.length_b   1.000
_cell.length_c   1.000
_cell.angle_alpha   90.00
_cell.angle_beta   90.00
_cell.angle_gamma   90.00
#
_symmetry.space_group_name_H-M   'P 1'
#
loop_
_entity.id
_entity.type
_entity.pdbx_description
1 polymer ?
#
loop_
_entity_poly.entity_id
_entity_poly.type
_entity_poly.pdbx_seq_one_letter_code
_entity_poly.pdbx_strand_id
1 'polypeptide(L)'
;MHPLLHRLRRPSKPKFLHGIPNNSIFVITILIGVNALVWIAVAIVLHFHPALISPAALSYVLGLRHALDADHIAAIDLMTRRLIASGQRPATVGTFFSLGHSTIVIVTCIVVAATSGALRDRFDGFQRVGNIVGTSVSAAFLIILCIGNGWVLYKLVQRLQAILQDRRDRVHLEGFAEEETQIQDHFALEGGGFLTRVFKRLFRVIDRPWKMYPLGVVFGLGFDTSSEIAILGIASIQAVQGTSIWLILVFPILFTAGMCMLDTTDGALMMALYTSNAFSRDVVAILYYSIVLTGITVVVSAFIGIVQLLSLIQNVSDPQGRFWDGVSAIGDHFDIIGGSICGVFVVVGLGSILLYKPWRRRVEKKNAQTLIGSHDGVVAGTPSPLVSPSTLSDNTGDYIGIQSAQRVV
;
A
#
# COMPACT_ATOMS: atom_id res chain seq x y z
N MET A 1 -37.16 -19.13 9.49
CA MET A 1 -36.52 -20.40 9.10
C MET A 1 -36.40 -20.44 7.58
N HIS A 2 -35.20 -20.27 7.02
CA HIS A 2 -34.92 -20.65 5.63
C HIS A 2 -33.43 -21.04 5.50
N PRO A 3 -33.08 -22.30 5.76
CA PRO A 3 -31.70 -22.78 5.73
C PRO A 3 -31.38 -23.35 4.34
N LEU A 4 -31.24 -22.52 3.31
CA LEU A 4 -30.92 -23.01 1.95
C LEU A 4 -29.92 -22.14 1.16
N LEU A 5 -29.02 -21.40 1.84
CA LEU A 5 -27.91 -20.70 1.18
C LEU A 5 -26.51 -21.11 1.68
N HIS A 6 -26.41 -22.21 2.41
CA HIS A 6 -25.12 -22.80 2.78
C HIS A 6 -24.79 -23.98 1.88
N ARG A 7 -24.15 -23.72 0.73
CA ARG A 7 -23.12 -24.54 0.05
C ARG A 7 -23.03 -24.22 -1.45
N LEU A 8 -22.73 -22.97 -1.79
CA LEU A 8 -21.89 -22.75 -2.97
C LEU A 8 -20.46 -23.13 -2.56
N ARG A 9 -20.11 -24.40 -2.82
CA ARG A 9 -18.76 -24.93 -2.64
C ARG A 9 -17.86 -24.13 -3.59
N ARG A 10 -17.17 -23.13 -3.05
CA ARG A 10 -16.23 -22.29 -3.81
C ARG A 10 -15.26 -23.22 -4.55
N PRO A 11 -15.03 -23.03 -5.85
CA PRO A 11 -14.10 -23.86 -6.60
C PRO A 11 -12.75 -23.89 -5.90
N SER A 12 -12.16 -25.10 -5.81
CA SER A 12 -10.86 -25.30 -5.19
C SER A 12 -9.83 -24.43 -5.90
N LYS A 13 -9.06 -23.63 -5.16
CA LYS A 13 -8.08 -22.72 -5.75
C LYS A 13 -7.03 -23.52 -6.52
N PRO A 14 -6.66 -23.10 -7.75
CA PRO A 14 -5.47 -23.63 -8.37
C PRO A 14 -4.23 -23.26 -7.53
N LYS A 15 -3.23 -24.14 -7.51
CA LYS A 15 -2.04 -24.05 -6.62
C LYS A 15 -1.29 -22.71 -6.71
N PHE A 16 -1.36 -22.01 -7.85
CA PHE A 16 -0.74 -20.69 -8.06
C PHE A 16 -1.51 -19.53 -7.39
N LEU A 17 -2.81 -19.68 -7.08
CA LEU A 17 -3.63 -18.64 -6.43
C LEU A 17 -3.72 -18.79 -4.90
N HIS A 18 -3.01 -19.76 -4.31
CA HIS A 18 -3.01 -19.97 -2.86
C HIS A 18 -2.40 -18.80 -2.07
N GLY A 19 -1.54 -17.99 -2.70
CA GLY A 19 -0.95 -16.79 -2.09
C GLY A 19 -1.88 -15.57 -2.07
N ILE A 20 -2.91 -15.53 -2.90
CA ILE A 20 -3.78 -14.35 -3.05
C ILE A 20 -5.05 -14.51 -2.19
N PRO A 21 -5.42 -13.49 -1.39
CA PRO A 21 -6.68 -13.50 -0.62
C PRO A 21 -7.91 -13.67 -1.52
N ASN A 22 -8.94 -14.36 -1.02
CA ASN A 22 -10.19 -14.58 -1.76
C ASN A 22 -10.84 -13.27 -2.21
N ASN A 23 -10.73 -12.22 -1.40
CA ASN A 23 -11.32 -10.93 -1.67
C ASN A 23 -10.66 -10.25 -2.88
N SER A 24 -9.33 -10.30 -3.00
CA SER A 24 -8.60 -9.77 -4.17
C SER A 24 -9.01 -10.49 -5.46
N ILE A 25 -9.05 -11.83 -5.44
CA ILE A 25 -9.42 -12.62 -6.63
C ILE A 25 -10.83 -12.26 -7.07
N PHE A 26 -11.77 -12.16 -6.12
CA PHE A 26 -13.15 -11.81 -6.40
C PHE A 26 -13.28 -10.41 -7.02
N VAL A 27 -12.60 -9.42 -6.44
CA VAL A 27 -12.61 -8.03 -6.95
C VAL A 27 -12.01 -7.96 -8.36
N ILE A 28 -10.85 -8.59 -8.59
CA ILE A 28 -10.21 -8.64 -9.91
C ILE A 28 -11.12 -9.35 -10.93
N THR A 29 -11.79 -10.44 -10.55
CA THR A 29 -12.70 -11.17 -11.44
C THR A 29 -13.90 -10.31 -11.84
N ILE A 30 -14.50 -9.60 -10.87
CA ILE A 30 -15.56 -8.62 -11.16
C ILE A 30 -15.05 -7.55 -12.11
N LEU A 31 -13.86 -7.01 -11.85
CA LEU A 31 -13.27 -5.92 -12.63
C LEU A 31 -12.98 -6.32 -14.08
N ILE A 32 -12.51 -7.55 -14.31
CA ILE A 32 -12.36 -8.13 -15.65
C ILE A 32 -13.73 -8.25 -16.33
N GLY A 33 -14.75 -8.73 -15.61
CA GLY A 33 -16.12 -8.82 -16.13
C GLY A 33 -16.71 -7.46 -16.51
N VAL A 34 -16.50 -6.43 -15.68
CA VAL A 34 -16.91 -5.06 -15.96
C VAL A 34 -16.16 -4.50 -17.17
N ASN A 35 -14.84 -4.70 -17.26
CA ASN A 35 -14.04 -4.30 -18.41
C ASN A 35 -14.55 -4.96 -19.71
N ALA A 36 -14.84 -6.26 -19.67
CA ALA A 36 -15.41 -6.97 -20.82
C ALA A 36 -16.76 -6.38 -21.24
N LEU A 37 -17.65 -6.08 -20.28
CA LEU A 37 -18.94 -5.47 -20.56
C LEU A 37 -18.79 -4.07 -21.18
N VAL A 38 -17.89 -3.25 -20.63
CA VAL A 38 -17.59 -1.91 -21.17
C VAL A 38 -17.08 -2.03 -22.62
N TRP A 39 -16.12 -2.92 -22.87
CA TRP A 39 -15.59 -3.13 -24.22
C TRP A 39 -16.64 -3.67 -25.20
N ILE A 40 -17.55 -4.55 -24.76
CA ILE A 40 -18.67 -5.02 -25.58
C ILE A 40 -19.60 -3.86 -25.93
N ALA A 41 -20.01 -3.06 -24.94
CA ALA A 41 -20.88 -1.90 -25.15
C ALA A 41 -20.23 -0.89 -26.11
N VAL A 42 -18.94 -0.62 -25.93
CA VAL A 42 -18.18 0.27 -26.82
C VAL A 42 -18.01 -0.34 -28.21
N ALA A 43 -17.72 -1.63 -28.34
CA ALA A 43 -17.60 -2.30 -29.64
C ALA A 43 -18.88 -2.21 -30.48
N ILE A 44 -20.06 -2.28 -29.83
CA ILE A 44 -21.35 -2.06 -30.49
C ILE A 44 -21.42 -0.63 -31.07
N VAL A 45 -21.01 0.39 -30.30
CA VAL A 45 -20.99 1.78 -30.77
C VAL A 45 -19.95 1.99 -31.89
N LEU A 46 -18.75 1.42 -31.73
CA LEU A 46 -17.65 1.52 -32.69
C LEU A 46 -17.95 0.83 -34.02
N HIS A 47 -18.81 -0.18 -34.03
CA HIS A 47 -19.29 -0.79 -35.27
C HIS A 47 -19.97 0.23 -36.19
N PHE A 48 -20.71 1.18 -35.62
CA PHE A 48 -21.35 2.27 -36.37
C PHE A 48 -20.42 3.46 -36.62
N HIS A 49 -19.33 3.58 -35.86
CA HIS A 49 -18.35 4.66 -35.97
C HIS A 49 -16.90 4.14 -36.02
N PRO A 50 -16.47 3.48 -37.12
CA PRO A 50 -15.14 2.87 -37.19
C PRO A 50 -13.97 3.85 -37.01
N ALA A 51 -14.16 5.12 -37.36
CA ALA A 51 -13.16 6.18 -37.17
C ALA A 51 -12.79 6.41 -35.69
N LEU A 52 -13.66 6.02 -34.75
CA LEU A 52 -13.44 6.18 -33.32
C LEU A 52 -12.68 5.01 -32.67
N ILE A 53 -12.38 3.94 -33.42
CA ILE A 53 -11.70 2.75 -32.89
C ILE A 53 -10.31 3.11 -32.34
N SER A 54 -9.47 3.80 -33.12
CA SER A 54 -8.11 4.13 -32.68
C SER A 54 -8.11 5.09 -31.49
N PRO A 55 -8.90 6.19 -31.47
CA PRO A 55 -9.01 7.05 -30.30
C PRO A 55 -9.56 6.34 -29.06
N ALA A 56 -10.50 5.39 -29.22
CA ALA A 56 -11.03 4.59 -28.12
C ALA A 56 -9.98 3.65 -27.53
N ALA A 57 -9.21 2.95 -28.38
CA ALA A 57 -8.09 2.14 -27.93
C ALA A 57 -7.03 2.99 -27.22
N LEU A 58 -6.72 4.17 -27.77
CA LEU A 58 -5.78 5.11 -27.16
C LEU A 58 -6.27 5.59 -25.79
N SER A 59 -7.54 5.96 -25.63
CA SER A 59 -8.07 6.41 -24.34
C SER A 59 -7.99 5.33 -23.26
N TYR A 60 -8.20 4.06 -23.62
CA TYR A 60 -7.98 2.94 -22.71
C TYR A 60 -6.52 2.80 -22.28
N VAL A 61 -5.59 2.89 -23.23
CA VAL A 61 -4.14 2.82 -22.97
C VAL A 61 -3.68 4.02 -22.15
N LEU A 62 -4.21 5.22 -22.39
CA LEU A 62 -3.93 6.40 -21.56
C LEU A 62 -4.42 6.20 -20.12
N GLY A 63 -5.57 5.56 -19.93
CA GLY A 63 -6.06 5.17 -18.60
C GLY A 63 -5.12 4.19 -17.89
N LEU A 64 -4.60 3.20 -18.62
CA LEU A 64 -3.60 2.27 -18.10
C LEU A 64 -2.28 3.00 -17.76
N ARG A 65 -1.80 3.85 -18.66
CA ARG A 65 -0.56 4.61 -18.48
C ARG A 65 -0.65 5.50 -17.24
N HIS A 66 -1.75 6.23 -17.10
CA HIS A 66 -1.91 7.16 -15.98
C HIS A 66 -2.05 6.45 -14.63
N ALA A 67 -2.61 5.24 -14.59
CA ALA A 67 -2.58 4.41 -13.37
C ALA A 67 -1.15 4.04 -12.92
N LEU A 68 -0.15 4.12 -13.80
CA LEU A 68 1.25 3.88 -13.46
C LEU A 68 1.94 5.15 -12.94
N ASP A 69 1.25 6.27 -12.80
CA ASP A 69 1.83 7.47 -12.21
C ASP A 69 2.25 7.20 -10.77
N ALA A 70 3.44 7.71 -10.42
CA ALA A 70 4.09 7.32 -9.17
C ALA A 70 3.27 7.76 -7.93
N ASP A 71 2.53 8.85 -8.02
CA ASP A 71 1.68 9.34 -6.92
C ASP A 71 0.44 8.49 -6.70
N HIS A 72 -0.17 7.94 -7.76
CA HIS A 72 -1.25 6.96 -7.68
C HIS A 72 -0.78 5.70 -6.94
N ILE A 73 0.32 5.09 -7.41
CA ILE A 73 0.91 3.89 -6.79
C ILE A 73 1.26 4.17 -5.33
N ALA A 74 1.95 5.27 -5.03
CA ALA A 74 2.30 5.59 -3.64
C ALA A 74 1.07 5.82 -2.75
N ALA A 75 0.05 6.52 -3.23
CA ALA A 75 -1.16 6.75 -2.45
C ALA A 75 -1.89 5.42 -2.15
N ILE A 76 -2.04 4.55 -3.16
CA ILE A 76 -2.69 3.25 -3.05
C ILE A 76 -1.89 2.33 -2.12
N ASP A 77 -0.57 2.25 -2.28
CA ASP A 77 0.33 1.43 -1.48
C ASP A 77 0.30 1.80 0.00
N LEU A 78 0.54 3.09 0.30
CA LEU A 78 0.61 3.57 1.68
C LEU A 78 -0.74 3.41 2.37
N MET A 79 -1.85 3.60 1.65
CA MET A 79 -3.18 3.39 2.22
C MET A 79 -3.50 1.91 2.42
N THR A 80 -3.23 1.07 1.42
CA THR A 80 -3.44 -0.38 1.49
C THR A 80 -2.69 -0.97 2.68
N ARG A 81 -1.41 -0.61 2.82
CA ARG A 81 -0.60 -1.03 3.95
C ARG A 81 -1.14 -0.53 5.29
N ARG A 82 -1.51 0.75 5.36
CA ARG A 82 -2.06 1.32 6.59
C ARG A 82 -3.34 0.60 7.02
N LEU A 83 -4.24 0.33 6.09
CA LEU A 83 -5.50 -0.38 6.35
C LEU A 83 -5.26 -1.84 6.75
N ILE A 84 -4.26 -2.51 6.17
CA ILE A 84 -3.82 -3.86 6.58
C ILE A 84 -3.28 -3.82 8.01
N ALA A 85 -2.46 -2.83 8.35
CA ALA A 85 -1.96 -2.64 9.71
C ALA A 85 -3.08 -2.32 10.73
N SER A 86 -4.23 -1.79 10.27
CA SER A 86 -5.46 -1.66 11.06
C SER A 86 -6.34 -2.93 11.04
N GLY A 87 -5.79 -4.08 10.66
CA GLY A 87 -6.49 -5.36 10.65
C GLY A 87 -7.48 -5.58 9.50
N GLN A 88 -7.55 -4.65 8.53
CA GLN A 88 -8.49 -4.77 7.41
C GLN A 88 -7.88 -5.58 6.24
N ARG A 89 -8.75 -6.00 5.31
CA ARG A 89 -8.36 -6.64 4.04
C ARG A 89 -8.85 -5.80 2.85
N PRO A 90 -8.18 -4.66 2.59
CA PRO A 90 -8.71 -3.59 1.75
C PRO A 90 -8.45 -3.82 0.25
N ALA A 91 -9.17 -4.76 -0.37
CA ALA A 91 -8.95 -5.13 -1.77
C ALA A 91 -9.40 -4.09 -2.82
N THR A 92 -10.13 -3.05 -2.41
CA THR A 92 -10.81 -2.10 -3.32
C THR A 92 -10.27 -0.67 -3.20
N VAL A 93 -9.11 -0.47 -2.56
CA VAL A 93 -8.50 0.87 -2.36
C VAL A 93 -8.29 1.57 -3.70
N GLY A 94 -7.60 0.90 -4.62
CA GLY A 94 -7.36 1.42 -5.97
C GLY A 94 -8.66 1.68 -6.74
N THR A 95 -9.66 0.79 -6.65
CA THR A 95 -10.94 0.97 -7.34
C THR A 95 -11.65 2.26 -6.94
N PHE A 96 -11.70 2.58 -5.65
CA PHE A 96 -12.35 3.81 -5.20
C PHE A 96 -11.54 5.05 -5.55
N PHE A 97 -10.22 4.96 -5.46
CA PHE A 97 -9.32 6.03 -5.87
C PHE A 97 -9.49 6.37 -7.35
N SER A 98 -9.40 5.38 -8.24
CA SER A 98 -9.54 5.55 -9.69
C SER A 98 -10.92 6.06 -10.10
N LEU A 99 -11.99 5.59 -9.45
CA LEU A 99 -13.35 6.11 -9.67
C LEU A 99 -13.51 7.57 -9.25
N GLY A 100 -12.87 7.97 -8.14
CA GLY A 100 -12.83 9.35 -7.70
C GLY A 100 -12.11 10.24 -8.71
N HIS A 101 -10.91 9.85 -9.11
CA HIS A 101 -10.11 10.57 -10.12
C HIS A 101 -10.88 10.70 -11.43
N SER A 102 -11.40 9.58 -11.93
CA SER A 102 -12.13 9.53 -13.20
C SER A 102 -13.42 10.34 -13.18
N THR A 103 -13.98 10.65 -12.01
CA THR A 103 -15.14 11.54 -11.90
C THR A 103 -14.80 12.94 -12.42
N ILE A 104 -13.61 13.47 -12.10
CA ILE A 104 -13.16 14.75 -12.66
C ILE A 104 -12.94 14.62 -14.17
N VAL A 105 -12.32 13.54 -14.63
CA VAL A 105 -12.08 13.32 -16.08
C VAL A 105 -13.38 13.31 -16.88
N ILE A 106 -14.41 12.60 -16.41
CA ILE A 106 -15.74 12.57 -17.03
C ILE A 106 -16.38 13.98 -17.02
N VAL A 107 -16.36 14.66 -15.88
CA VAL A 107 -16.92 16.02 -15.75
C VAL A 107 -16.23 16.99 -16.70
N THR A 108 -14.89 16.98 -16.76
CA THR A 108 -14.11 17.78 -17.70
C THR A 108 -14.51 17.50 -19.14
N CYS A 109 -14.60 16.22 -19.54
CA CYS A 109 -15.02 15.86 -20.89
C CYS A 109 -16.42 16.40 -21.23
N ILE A 110 -17.38 16.33 -20.31
CA ILE A 110 -18.73 16.87 -20.50
C ILE A 110 -18.68 18.40 -20.64
N VAL A 111 -17.97 19.10 -19.75
CA VAL A 111 -17.86 20.57 -19.77
C VAL A 111 -17.21 21.05 -21.06
N VAL A 112 -16.12 20.41 -21.46
CA VAL A 112 -15.37 20.74 -22.67
C VAL A 112 -16.19 20.46 -23.94
N ALA A 113 -16.94 19.34 -23.97
CA ALA A 113 -17.85 19.04 -25.07
C ALA A 113 -19.00 20.04 -25.16
N ALA A 114 -19.65 20.37 -24.05
CA ALA A 114 -20.82 21.24 -23.99
C ALA A 114 -20.52 22.70 -24.34
N THR A 115 -19.28 23.13 -24.13
CA THR A 115 -18.84 24.50 -24.43
C THR A 115 -18.31 24.66 -25.86
N SER A 116 -18.38 23.62 -26.71
CA SER A 116 -17.95 23.63 -28.12
C SER A 116 -16.52 24.11 -28.35
N GLY A 117 -15.66 24.09 -27.33
CA GLY A 117 -14.33 24.70 -27.35
C GLY A 117 -14.31 26.24 -27.26
N ALA A 118 -15.46 26.92 -27.16
CA ALA A 118 -15.57 28.37 -27.06
C ALA A 118 -15.02 28.97 -25.75
N LEU A 119 -14.71 28.12 -24.75
CA LEU A 119 -14.12 28.50 -23.47
C LEU A 119 -12.65 28.07 -23.30
N ARG A 120 -11.92 27.73 -24.38
CA ARG A 120 -10.49 27.33 -24.30
C ARG A 120 -9.66 28.29 -23.43
N ASP A 121 -9.78 29.61 -23.63
CA ASP A 121 -8.99 30.60 -22.87
C ASP A 121 -9.36 30.68 -21.38
N ARG A 122 -10.63 30.41 -21.03
CA ARG A 122 -11.08 30.35 -19.62
C ARG A 122 -10.69 29.03 -18.95
N PHE A 123 -10.54 27.98 -19.77
CA PHE A 123 -10.17 26.65 -19.34
C PHE A 123 -8.69 26.58 -18.94
N ASP A 124 -7.80 27.27 -19.66
CA ASP A 124 -6.36 27.34 -19.33
C ASP A 124 -6.12 27.89 -17.90
N GLY A 125 -6.86 28.93 -17.51
CA GLY A 125 -6.80 29.48 -16.15
C GLY A 125 -7.31 28.51 -15.09
N PHE A 126 -8.37 27.75 -15.39
CA PHE A 126 -8.93 26.75 -14.49
C PHE A 126 -8.03 25.53 -14.36
N GLN A 127 -7.39 25.11 -15.45
CA GLN A 127 -6.39 24.04 -15.48
C GLN A 127 -5.19 24.38 -14.59
N ARG A 128 -4.63 25.59 -14.69
CA ARG A 128 -3.52 26.01 -13.81
C ARG A 128 -3.91 25.97 -12.33
N VAL A 129 -5.09 26.48 -11.97
CA VAL A 129 -5.57 26.45 -10.58
C VAL A 129 -5.80 25.02 -10.10
N GLY A 130 -6.45 24.19 -10.91
CA GLY A 130 -6.69 22.79 -10.60
C GLY A 130 -5.38 22.01 -10.43
N ASN A 131 -4.39 22.21 -11.30
CA ASN A 131 -3.07 21.60 -11.19
C ASN A 131 -2.37 21.99 -9.89
N ILE A 132 -2.40 23.27 -9.50
CA ILE A 132 -1.81 23.72 -8.22
C ILE A 132 -2.54 23.08 -7.04
N VAL A 133 -3.87 23.03 -7.06
CA VAL A 133 -4.66 22.43 -5.98
C VAL A 133 -4.44 20.91 -5.90
N GLY A 134 -4.50 20.21 -7.03
CA GLY A 134 -4.29 18.77 -7.11
C GLY A 134 -2.89 18.37 -6.66
N THR A 135 -1.85 18.99 -7.22
CA THR A 135 -0.45 18.70 -6.86
C THR A 135 -0.13 19.08 -5.40
N SER A 136 -0.67 20.19 -4.88
CA SER A 136 -0.45 20.58 -3.48
C SER A 136 -1.12 19.63 -2.48
N VAL A 137 -2.36 19.21 -2.74
CA VAL A 137 -3.04 18.25 -1.87
C VAL A 137 -2.39 16.88 -1.97
N SER A 138 -2.03 16.43 -3.17
CA SER A 138 -1.31 15.16 -3.37
C SER A 138 0.03 15.15 -2.63
N ALA A 139 0.87 16.18 -2.81
CA ALA A 139 2.15 16.30 -2.13
C ALA A 139 1.98 16.31 -0.60
N ALA A 140 1.05 17.11 -0.08
CA ALA A 140 0.77 17.15 1.35
C ALA A 140 0.31 15.79 1.88
N PHE A 141 -0.56 15.10 1.15
CA PHE A 141 -1.09 13.81 1.53
C PHE A 141 -0.01 12.72 1.56
N LEU A 142 0.80 12.62 0.50
CA LEU A 142 1.91 11.67 0.42
C LEU A 142 2.96 11.91 1.50
N ILE A 143 3.34 13.17 1.75
CA ILE A 143 4.29 13.52 2.81
C ILE A 143 3.74 13.08 4.17
N ILE A 144 2.47 13.36 4.46
CA ILE A 144 1.86 12.98 5.73
C ILE A 144 1.79 11.45 5.88
N LEU A 145 1.34 10.73 4.84
CA LEU A 145 1.31 9.27 4.89
C LEU A 145 2.72 8.69 5.02
N CYS A 146 3.72 9.28 4.36
CA CYS A 146 5.12 8.87 4.44
C CYS A 146 5.64 8.99 5.87
N ILE A 147 5.43 10.13 6.54
CA ILE A 147 5.85 10.31 7.94
C ILE A 147 5.14 9.31 8.85
N GLY A 148 3.83 9.11 8.68
CA GLY A 148 3.06 8.15 9.46
C GLY A 148 3.54 6.70 9.28
N ASN A 149 3.82 6.30 8.03
CA ASN A 149 4.36 4.98 7.72
C ASN A 149 5.81 4.80 8.18
N GLY A 150 6.61 5.88 8.22
CA GLY A 150 7.95 5.91 8.80
C GLY A 150 7.95 5.75 10.32
N TRP A 151 6.94 6.29 11.01
CA TRP A 151 6.75 6.04 12.43
C TRP A 151 6.42 4.57 12.73
N VAL A 152 5.57 3.95 11.91
CA VAL A 152 5.28 2.51 12.00
C VAL A 152 6.56 1.69 11.76
N LEU A 153 7.38 2.06 10.78
CA LEU A 153 8.68 1.43 10.53
C LEU A 153 9.59 1.50 11.76
N TYR A 154 9.70 2.66 12.38
CA TYR A 154 10.54 2.86 13.56
C TYR A 154 10.13 1.94 14.71
N LYS A 155 8.82 1.86 15.02
CA LYS A 155 8.31 0.94 16.04
C LYS A 155 8.53 -0.53 15.71
N LEU A 156 8.39 -0.93 14.44
CA LEU A 156 8.67 -2.29 13.99
C LEU A 156 10.15 -2.66 14.20
N VAL A 157 11.07 -1.76 13.85
CA VAL A 157 12.52 -1.98 14.03
C VAL A 157 12.88 -2.08 15.52
N GLN A 158 12.33 -1.22 16.38
CA GLN A 158 12.53 -1.31 17.82
C GLN A 158 12.04 -2.64 18.40
N ARG A 159 10.85 -3.12 17.98
CA ARG A 159 10.30 -4.41 18.44
C ARG A 159 11.13 -5.59 17.93
N LEU A 160 11.62 -5.55 16.70
CA LEU A 160 12.55 -6.57 16.20
C LEU A 160 13.85 -6.58 17.02
N GLN A 161 14.41 -5.42 17.33
CA GLN A 161 15.60 -5.31 18.18
C GLN A 161 15.35 -5.87 19.59
N ALA A 162 14.20 -5.56 20.19
CA ALA A 162 13.81 -6.09 21.50
C ALA A 162 13.68 -7.62 21.49
N ILE A 163 13.04 -8.23 20.48
CA ILE A 163 12.91 -9.69 20.35
C ILE A 163 14.27 -10.36 20.09
N LEU A 164 15.17 -9.69 19.37
CA LEU A 164 16.52 -10.19 19.13
C LEU A 164 17.39 -10.12 20.40
N GLN A 165 17.11 -9.17 21.30
CA GLN A 165 17.80 -8.99 22.58
C GLN A 165 17.21 -9.85 23.69
N ASP A 166 15.89 -10.03 23.73
CA ASP A 166 15.18 -10.71 24.82
C ASP A 166 14.52 -12.01 24.33
N ARG A 167 15.28 -13.11 24.44
CA ARG A 167 14.80 -14.47 24.12
C ARG A 167 14.24 -15.20 25.35
N ARG A 168 13.82 -14.52 26.43
CA ARG A 168 13.44 -15.21 27.67
C ARG A 168 11.96 -15.56 27.86
N ASP A 169 10.98 -14.82 27.35
CA ASP A 169 9.56 -15.20 27.56
C ASP A 169 8.73 -15.27 26.26
N ARG A 170 8.54 -16.50 25.79
CA ARG A 170 7.64 -16.86 24.69
C ARG A 170 6.19 -16.98 25.19
N VAL A 171 5.47 -15.87 25.41
CA VAL A 171 4.01 -15.95 25.63
C VAL A 171 3.19 -14.82 24.97
N HIS A 172 3.71 -13.61 24.75
CA HIS A 172 2.89 -12.48 24.28
C HIS A 172 2.88 -12.28 22.75
N LEU A 173 2.40 -13.27 21.98
CA LEU A 173 2.44 -13.15 20.51
C LEU A 173 1.15 -13.48 19.76
N GLU A 174 0.22 -14.21 20.36
CA GLU A 174 -1.17 -14.21 19.87
C GLU A 174 -1.85 -12.86 20.13
N GLY A 175 -1.43 -12.18 21.20
CA GLY A 175 -1.81 -10.80 21.48
C GLY A 175 -1.14 -9.77 20.57
N PHE A 176 -0.28 -10.10 19.60
CA PHE A 176 0.39 -9.11 18.73
C PHE A 176 -0.41 -8.76 17.47
N ALA A 177 -1.16 -9.71 16.90
CA ALA A 177 -2.15 -9.37 15.89
C ALA A 177 -3.27 -8.52 16.51
N GLU A 178 -3.61 -8.78 17.78
CA GLU A 178 -4.55 -7.96 18.55
C GLU A 178 -3.91 -6.66 19.06
N GLU A 179 -2.65 -6.63 19.48
CA GLU A 179 -1.92 -5.43 19.91
C GLU A 179 -1.52 -4.54 18.75
N GLU A 180 -1.19 -5.03 17.56
CA GLU A 180 -0.91 -4.15 16.41
C GLU A 180 -2.21 -3.49 15.96
N THR A 181 -3.32 -4.26 15.95
CA THR A 181 -4.68 -3.75 15.76
C THR A 181 -5.09 -2.79 16.88
N GLN A 182 -4.78 -3.11 18.14
CA GLN A 182 -5.06 -2.30 19.32
C GLN A 182 -4.09 -1.13 19.48
N ILE A 183 -2.84 -1.13 19.03
CA ILE A 183 -1.90 0.01 19.10
C ILE A 183 -2.24 1.02 18.00
N GLN A 184 -2.86 0.56 16.90
CA GLN A 184 -3.43 1.42 15.87
C GLN A 184 -4.82 1.97 16.28
N ASP A 185 -5.68 1.16 16.91
CA ASP A 185 -6.93 1.63 17.55
C ASP A 185 -6.63 2.50 18.80
N HIS A 186 -5.54 2.20 19.50
CA HIS A 186 -4.90 2.90 20.62
C HIS A 186 -3.67 3.71 20.16
N PHE A 187 -3.85 4.54 19.12
CA PHE A 187 -3.26 5.89 19.16
C PHE A 187 -3.84 6.73 20.35
N ALA A 188 -4.72 6.13 21.15
CA ALA A 188 -5.08 6.51 22.50
C ALA A 188 -4.43 5.54 23.50
N LEU A 189 -3.27 5.88 24.05
CA LEU A 189 -3.05 5.91 25.51
C LEU A 189 -1.61 6.42 25.70
N GLU A 190 -1.55 7.62 26.30
CA GLU A 190 -0.40 8.26 26.92
C GLU A 190 0.80 8.62 26.03
N GLY A 191 0.73 9.82 25.43
CA GLY A 191 1.85 10.43 24.69
C GLY A 191 1.39 11.53 23.74
N GLY A 192 0.68 12.53 24.27
CA GLY A 192 -0.06 13.56 23.51
C GLY A 192 0.81 14.61 22.82
N GLY A 193 1.49 14.25 21.74
CA GLY A 193 2.08 15.22 20.81
C GLY A 193 1.03 15.89 19.91
N PHE A 194 1.31 17.10 19.41
CA PHE A 194 0.52 17.74 18.35
C PHE A 194 0.43 16.85 17.11
N LEU A 195 1.56 16.25 16.72
CA LEU A 195 1.69 15.37 15.56
C LEU A 195 0.79 14.13 15.65
N THR A 196 0.69 13.52 16.83
CA THR A 196 -0.19 12.37 17.10
C THR A 196 -1.67 12.71 16.90
N ARG A 197 -2.09 13.92 17.30
CA ARG A 197 -3.47 14.40 17.09
C ARG A 197 -3.79 14.67 15.63
N VAL A 198 -2.86 15.28 14.89
CA VAL A 198 -3.00 15.56 13.45
C VAL A 198 -3.11 14.25 12.67
N PHE A 199 -2.20 13.30 12.92
CA PHE A 199 -2.26 11.98 12.29
C PHE A 199 -3.55 11.25 12.64
N LYS A 200 -3.99 11.23 13.90
CA LYS A 200 -5.26 10.59 14.29
C LYS A 200 -6.46 11.16 13.55
N ARG A 201 -6.53 12.49 13.35
CA ARG A 201 -7.62 13.12 12.60
C ARG A 201 -7.57 12.74 11.12
N LEU A 202 -6.42 12.88 10.46
CA LEU A 202 -6.30 12.56 9.04
C LEU A 202 -6.53 11.06 8.76
N PHE A 203 -6.06 10.20 9.65
CA PHE A 203 -6.22 8.75 9.57
C PHE A 203 -7.65 8.28 9.79
N ARG A 204 -8.45 9.03 10.56
CA ARG A 204 -9.89 8.82 10.67
C ARG A 204 -10.64 9.27 9.41
N VAL A 205 -10.07 10.20 8.64
CA VAL A 205 -10.64 10.62 7.35
C VAL A 205 -10.52 9.52 6.30
N ILE A 206 -9.52 8.62 6.36
CA ILE A 206 -9.37 7.51 5.41
C ILE A 206 -9.18 6.18 6.15
N ASP A 207 -10.15 5.81 6.96
CA ASP A 207 -10.17 4.57 7.74
C ASP A 207 -10.82 3.39 6.98
N ARG A 208 -11.37 3.61 5.79
CA ARG A 208 -12.06 2.59 4.97
C ARG A 208 -11.68 2.73 3.50
N PRO A 209 -11.66 1.63 2.72
CA PRO A 209 -11.30 1.65 1.30
C PRO A 209 -12.11 2.65 0.46
N TRP A 210 -13.41 2.80 0.74
CA TRP A 210 -14.28 3.72 -0.02
C TRP A 210 -13.94 5.20 0.15
N LYS A 211 -13.29 5.57 1.27
CA LYS A 211 -12.87 6.95 1.53
C LYS A 211 -11.67 7.38 0.66
N MET A 212 -11.13 6.46 -0.15
CA MET A 212 -10.20 6.81 -1.23
C MET A 212 -10.90 7.52 -2.39
N TYR A 213 -12.22 7.44 -2.52
CA TYR A 213 -12.94 8.13 -3.61
C TYR A 213 -12.82 9.66 -3.54
N PRO A 214 -13.11 10.33 -2.40
CA PRO A 214 -12.86 11.77 -2.28
C PRO A 214 -11.39 12.15 -2.51
N LEU A 215 -10.44 11.32 -2.08
CA LEU A 215 -9.03 11.56 -2.33
C LEU A 215 -8.73 11.51 -3.83
N GLY A 216 -9.25 10.51 -4.54
CA GLY A 216 -9.15 10.39 -5.98
C GLY A 216 -9.72 11.62 -6.70
N VAL A 217 -10.87 12.14 -6.27
CA VAL A 217 -11.45 13.38 -6.84
C VAL A 217 -10.47 14.53 -6.74
N VAL A 218 -9.81 14.71 -5.59
CA VAL A 218 -8.84 15.80 -5.41
C VAL A 218 -7.57 15.59 -6.25
N PHE A 219 -7.10 14.35 -6.38
CA PHE A 219 -5.98 14.02 -7.27
C PHE A 219 -6.34 14.28 -8.75
N GLY A 220 -7.57 13.96 -9.15
CA GLY A 220 -8.08 14.22 -10.49
C GLY A 220 -8.26 15.71 -10.83
N LEU A 221 -8.11 16.63 -9.86
CA LEU A 221 -8.10 18.07 -10.15
C LEU A 221 -6.83 18.52 -10.88
N GLY A 222 -5.79 17.70 -10.96
CA GLY A 222 -4.73 17.88 -11.95
C GLY A 222 -5.34 17.70 -13.35
N PHE A 223 -5.76 18.80 -13.97
CA PHE A 223 -6.54 18.76 -15.20
C PHE A 223 -5.77 18.20 -16.38
N ASP A 224 -4.44 18.06 -16.33
CA ASP A 224 -3.59 17.64 -17.44
C ASP A 224 -4.12 16.39 -18.16
N THR A 225 -4.36 15.29 -17.42
CA THR A 225 -4.89 14.06 -17.99
C THR A 225 -6.35 14.20 -18.47
N SER A 226 -7.16 14.97 -17.73
CA SER A 226 -8.55 15.21 -18.11
C SER A 226 -8.67 16.04 -19.39
N SER A 227 -7.73 16.96 -19.61
CA SER A 227 -7.61 17.80 -20.80
C SER A 227 -7.17 16.97 -22.00
N GLU A 228 -6.20 16.07 -21.84
CA GLU A 228 -5.77 15.14 -22.90
C GLU A 228 -6.93 14.32 -23.45
N ILE A 229 -7.72 13.69 -22.58
CA ILE A 229 -8.87 12.86 -22.97
C ILE A 229 -9.98 13.72 -23.59
N ALA A 230 -10.25 14.91 -23.04
CA ALA A 230 -11.26 15.81 -23.58
C ALA A 230 -10.89 16.35 -24.98
N ILE A 231 -9.62 16.72 -25.18
CA ILE A 231 -9.11 17.19 -26.48
C ILE A 231 -9.11 16.07 -27.51
N LEU A 232 -8.66 14.86 -27.13
CA LEU A 232 -8.74 13.66 -27.97
C LEU A 232 -10.20 13.40 -28.39
N GLY A 233 -11.14 13.56 -27.46
CA GLY A 233 -12.58 13.40 -27.71
C GLY A 233 -13.13 14.42 -28.70
N ILE A 234 -12.81 15.71 -28.53
CA ILE A 234 -13.21 16.76 -29.49
C ILE A 234 -12.64 16.47 -30.88
N ALA A 235 -11.34 16.19 -30.98
CA ALA A 235 -10.68 15.96 -32.26
C ALA A 235 -11.30 14.75 -33.01
N SER A 236 -11.64 13.70 -32.27
CA SER A 236 -12.25 12.49 -32.82
C SER A 236 -13.69 12.72 -33.30
N ILE A 237 -14.47 13.53 -32.58
CA ILE A 237 -15.87 13.81 -32.93
C ILE A 237 -15.98 14.84 -34.05
N GLN A 238 -15.12 15.85 -34.09
CA GLN A 238 -15.09 16.80 -35.21
C GLN A 238 -14.75 16.11 -36.54
N ALA A 239 -13.96 15.04 -36.50
CA ALA A 239 -13.68 14.20 -37.66
C ALA A 239 -14.90 13.41 -38.15
N VAL A 240 -15.90 13.19 -37.29
CA VAL A 240 -17.15 12.47 -37.62
C VAL A 240 -18.31 13.46 -37.56
N GLN A 241 -18.46 14.28 -38.61
CA GLN A 241 -19.47 15.33 -38.68
C GLN A 241 -20.90 14.79 -38.40
N GLY A 242 -21.66 15.50 -37.55
CA GLY A 242 -23.08 15.22 -37.31
C GLY A 242 -23.39 14.18 -36.22
N THR A 243 -22.40 13.75 -35.43
CA THR A 243 -22.65 12.77 -34.35
C THR A 243 -23.13 13.38 -33.04
N SER A 244 -23.77 12.54 -32.22
CA SER A 244 -24.23 12.90 -30.87
C SER A 244 -23.07 13.25 -29.95
N ILE A 245 -23.22 14.33 -29.17
CA ILE A 245 -22.28 14.76 -28.14
C ILE A 245 -22.00 13.66 -27.10
N TRP A 246 -22.94 12.73 -26.91
CA TRP A 246 -22.80 11.60 -25.98
C TRP A 246 -21.71 10.61 -26.39
N LEU A 247 -21.30 10.56 -27.67
CA LEU A 247 -20.19 9.71 -28.10
C LEU A 247 -18.86 10.09 -27.44
N ILE A 248 -18.71 11.34 -26.97
CA ILE A 248 -17.48 11.77 -26.29
C ILE A 248 -17.25 10.99 -25.00
N LEU A 249 -18.32 10.49 -24.37
CA LEU A 249 -18.24 9.74 -23.11
C LEU A 249 -17.60 8.37 -23.27
N VAL A 250 -17.49 7.83 -24.50
CA VAL A 250 -16.77 6.57 -24.75
C VAL A 250 -15.32 6.68 -24.27
N PHE A 251 -14.67 7.82 -24.50
CA PHE A 251 -13.25 8.01 -24.15
C PHE A 251 -12.99 8.03 -22.63
N PRO A 252 -13.64 8.88 -21.81
CA PRO A 252 -13.43 8.88 -20.38
C PRO A 252 -13.94 7.58 -19.72
N ILE A 253 -14.96 6.89 -20.27
CA ILE A 253 -15.38 5.57 -19.76
C ILE A 253 -14.29 4.53 -19.98
N LEU A 254 -13.68 4.46 -21.17
CA LEU A 254 -12.58 3.54 -21.44
C LEU A 254 -11.32 3.88 -20.63
N PHE A 255 -11.01 5.17 -20.51
CA PHE A 255 -9.95 5.65 -19.63
C PHE A 255 -10.17 5.20 -18.18
N THR A 256 -11.39 5.38 -17.67
CA THR A 256 -11.79 4.91 -16.33
C THR A 256 -11.61 3.40 -16.19
N ALA A 257 -12.05 2.63 -17.19
CA ALA A 257 -11.95 1.17 -17.17
C ALA A 257 -10.48 0.69 -17.12
N GLY A 258 -9.61 1.32 -17.92
CA GLY A 258 -8.17 1.06 -17.92
C GLY A 258 -7.52 1.40 -16.58
N MET A 259 -7.75 2.61 -16.07
CA MET A 259 -7.17 3.04 -14.79
C MET A 259 -7.64 2.16 -13.63
N CYS A 260 -8.95 1.90 -13.55
CA CYS A 260 -9.50 1.03 -12.50
C CYS A 260 -8.85 -0.36 -12.53
N MET A 261 -8.55 -0.90 -13.72
CA MET A 261 -7.91 -2.20 -13.87
C MET A 261 -6.55 -2.26 -13.19
N LEU A 262 -5.67 -1.30 -13.47
CA LEU A 262 -4.32 -1.28 -12.90
C LEU A 262 -4.30 -0.87 -11.44
N ASP A 263 -4.96 0.23 -11.05
CA ASP A 263 -5.00 0.70 -9.66
C ASP A 263 -5.57 -0.37 -8.71
N THR A 264 -6.62 -1.07 -9.15
CA THR A 264 -7.19 -2.16 -8.34
C THR A 264 -6.27 -3.37 -8.28
N THR A 265 -5.60 -3.71 -9.38
CA THR A 265 -4.64 -4.82 -9.43
C THR A 265 -3.45 -4.54 -8.52
N ASP A 266 -2.94 -3.32 -8.52
CA ASP A 266 -1.86 -2.85 -7.66
C ASP A 266 -2.22 -3.01 -6.17
N GLY A 267 -3.32 -2.41 -5.72
CA GLY A 267 -3.78 -2.56 -4.33
C GLY A 267 -4.08 -4.03 -3.94
N ALA A 268 -4.62 -4.81 -4.87
CA ALA A 268 -4.90 -6.23 -4.64
C ALA A 268 -3.62 -7.08 -4.56
N LEU A 269 -2.60 -6.77 -5.37
CA LEU A 269 -1.28 -7.40 -5.36
C LEU A 269 -0.54 -7.05 -4.08
N MET A 270 -0.56 -5.79 -3.68
CA MET A 270 -0.01 -5.35 -2.40
C MET A 270 -0.64 -6.09 -1.24
N MET A 271 -1.98 -6.17 -1.19
CA MET A 271 -2.67 -6.95 -0.17
C MET A 271 -2.25 -8.43 -0.19
N ALA A 272 -2.02 -9.01 -1.37
CA ALA A 272 -1.53 -10.38 -1.49
C ALA A 272 -0.10 -10.54 -0.96
N LEU A 273 0.82 -9.63 -1.27
CA LEU A 273 2.18 -9.63 -0.73
C LEU A 273 2.16 -9.61 0.80
N TYR A 274 1.28 -8.82 1.42
CA TYR A 274 1.13 -8.74 2.88
C TYR A 274 0.34 -9.90 3.51
N THR A 275 -0.53 -10.58 2.77
CA THR A 275 -1.41 -11.63 3.34
C THR A 275 -0.97 -13.06 2.97
N SER A 276 -0.10 -13.23 1.97
CA SER A 276 0.25 -14.56 1.44
C SER A 276 0.90 -15.46 2.49
N ASN A 277 0.49 -16.74 2.50
CA ASN A 277 0.80 -17.77 3.50
C ASN A 277 2.30 -18.14 3.70
N ALA A 278 3.26 -17.33 3.25
CA ALA A 278 4.66 -17.43 3.65
C ALA A 278 4.88 -17.12 5.15
N PHE A 279 3.89 -16.52 5.82
CA PHE A 279 3.89 -16.22 7.26
C PHE A 279 3.61 -17.42 8.18
N SER A 280 3.85 -18.65 7.72
CA SER A 280 3.64 -19.84 8.53
C SER A 280 4.88 -20.13 9.40
N ARG A 281 4.74 -19.76 10.68
CA ARG A 281 5.43 -20.24 11.91
C ARG A 281 6.51 -19.37 12.57
N ASP A 282 7.19 -18.45 11.88
CA ASP A 282 8.27 -17.66 12.49
C ASP A 282 7.95 -16.16 12.58
N VAL A 283 7.73 -15.69 13.81
CA VAL A 283 7.44 -14.28 14.16
C VAL A 283 8.48 -13.30 13.61
N VAL A 284 9.76 -13.68 13.73
CA VAL A 284 10.89 -12.89 13.23
C VAL A 284 10.83 -12.74 11.71
N ALA A 285 10.28 -13.72 10.99
CA ALA A 285 10.05 -13.62 9.55
C ALA A 285 9.00 -12.54 9.25
N ILE A 286 7.87 -12.58 9.95
CA ILE A 286 6.78 -11.60 9.79
C ILE A 286 7.32 -10.18 9.99
N LEU A 287 8.01 -9.92 11.10
CA LEU A 287 8.58 -8.60 11.38
C LEU A 287 9.63 -8.20 10.33
N TYR A 288 10.52 -9.10 9.93
CA TYR A 288 11.53 -8.80 8.91
C TYR A 288 10.90 -8.40 7.57
N TYR A 289 9.94 -9.18 7.08
CA TYR A 289 9.24 -8.88 5.84
C TYR A 289 8.46 -7.57 5.93
N SER A 290 7.74 -7.36 7.03
CA SER A 290 7.02 -6.12 7.28
C SER A 290 7.98 -4.94 7.30
N ILE A 291 9.14 -5.00 7.96
CA ILE A 291 10.15 -3.93 8.00
C ILE A 291 10.71 -3.63 6.61
N VAL A 292 11.13 -4.66 5.86
CA VAL A 292 11.74 -4.47 4.53
C VAL A 292 10.74 -3.82 3.58
N LEU A 293 9.54 -4.38 3.50
CA LEU A 293 8.51 -3.89 2.57
C LEU A 293 8.07 -2.47 2.96
N THR A 294 7.87 -2.23 4.25
CA THR A 294 7.62 -0.90 4.84
C THR A 294 8.71 0.11 4.49
N GLY A 295 9.97 -0.28 4.64
CA GLY A 295 11.12 0.59 4.41
C GLY A 295 11.16 1.07 2.97
N ILE A 296 10.92 0.17 2.03
CA ILE A 296 10.86 0.49 0.60
C ILE A 296 9.71 1.45 0.32
N THR A 297 8.51 1.16 0.82
CA THR A 297 7.34 2.04 0.67
C THR A 297 7.58 3.46 1.20
N VAL A 298 8.24 3.59 2.35
CA VAL A 298 8.57 4.89 2.93
C VAL A 298 9.60 5.64 2.08
N VAL A 299 10.67 4.98 1.63
CA VAL A 299 11.70 5.60 0.79
C VAL A 299 11.13 6.05 -0.55
N VAL A 300 10.36 5.18 -1.20
CA VAL A 300 9.71 5.47 -2.48
C VAL A 300 8.72 6.64 -2.34
N SER A 301 7.85 6.61 -1.33
CA SER A 301 6.89 7.68 -1.12
C SER A 301 7.54 9.01 -0.71
N ALA A 302 8.65 8.97 0.04
CA ALA A 302 9.43 10.17 0.33
C ALA A 302 9.99 10.78 -0.96
N PHE A 303 10.56 9.94 -1.85
CA PHE A 303 11.07 10.38 -3.15
C PHE A 303 9.95 11.03 -3.99
N ILE A 304 8.80 10.37 -4.12
CA ILE A 304 7.67 10.91 -4.89
C ILE A 304 7.13 12.19 -4.27
N GLY A 305 6.96 12.24 -2.95
CA GLY A 305 6.48 13.44 -2.26
C GLY A 305 7.43 14.64 -2.44
N ILE A 306 8.75 14.40 -2.48
CA ILE A 306 9.74 15.44 -2.80
C ILE A 306 9.59 15.90 -4.25
N VAL A 307 9.50 14.97 -5.21
CA VAL A 307 9.29 15.30 -6.64
C VAL A 307 8.03 16.14 -6.81
N GLN A 308 6.92 15.75 -6.20
CA GLN A 308 5.65 16.45 -6.33
C GLN A 308 5.67 17.83 -5.67
N LEU A 309 6.43 18.00 -4.58
CA LEU A 309 6.69 19.32 -3.99
C LEU A 309 7.51 20.21 -4.92
N LEU A 310 8.52 19.66 -5.60
CA LEU A 310 9.29 20.39 -6.61
C LEU A 310 8.42 20.77 -7.81
N SER A 311 7.59 19.86 -8.31
CA SER A 311 6.62 20.13 -9.38
C SER A 311 5.62 21.22 -9.00
N LEU A 312 5.17 21.26 -7.74
CA LEU A 312 4.32 22.34 -7.24
C LEU A 312 5.03 23.70 -7.29
N ILE A 313 6.30 23.77 -6.87
CA ILE A 313 7.08 25.01 -6.94
C ILE A 313 7.23 25.45 -8.40
N GLN A 314 7.46 24.51 -9.31
CA GLN A 314 7.56 24.78 -10.74
C GLN A 314 6.25 25.38 -11.29
N ASN A 315 5.10 24.78 -10.93
CA ASN A 315 3.78 25.25 -11.35
C ASN A 315 3.43 26.67 -10.84
N VAL A 316 3.96 27.08 -9.69
CA VAL A 316 3.67 28.38 -9.06
C VAL A 316 4.65 29.47 -9.51
N SER A 317 5.94 29.16 -9.55
CA SER A 317 7.00 30.17 -9.67
C SER A 317 7.69 30.23 -11.03
N ASP A 318 7.38 29.31 -11.96
CA ASP A 318 8.03 29.15 -13.26
C ASP A 318 9.57 29.38 -13.26
N PRO A 319 10.30 28.75 -12.32
CA PRO A 319 11.71 29.01 -12.13
C PRO A 319 12.53 28.41 -13.29
N GLN A 320 13.46 29.21 -13.84
CA GLN A 320 14.32 28.77 -14.95
C GLN A 320 15.67 28.23 -14.44
N GLY A 321 16.17 27.16 -15.08
CA GLY A 321 17.53 26.66 -14.91
C GLY A 321 17.66 25.14 -15.02
N ARG A 322 18.89 24.66 -15.18
CA ARG A 322 19.22 23.24 -15.44
C ARG A 322 18.68 22.26 -14.38
N PHE A 323 18.50 22.72 -13.15
CA PHE A 323 17.88 21.92 -12.09
C PHE A 323 16.38 21.70 -12.35
N TRP A 324 15.67 22.77 -12.73
CA TRP A 324 14.24 22.75 -13.03
C TRP A 324 13.93 22.02 -14.34
N ASP A 325 14.83 22.09 -15.32
CA ASP A 325 14.76 21.24 -16.51
C ASP A 325 14.80 19.75 -16.15
N GLY A 326 15.61 19.38 -15.15
CA GLY A 326 15.66 18.02 -14.62
C GLY A 326 14.38 17.62 -13.87
N VAL A 327 13.77 18.53 -13.11
CA VAL A 327 12.47 18.30 -12.45
C VAL A 327 11.36 18.13 -13.49
N SER A 328 11.38 18.94 -14.56
CA SER A 328 10.45 18.81 -15.68
C SER A 328 10.57 17.45 -16.37
N ALA A 329 11.80 17.01 -16.66
CA ALA A 329 12.05 15.71 -17.28
C ALA A 329 11.58 14.53 -16.41
N ILE A 330 11.63 14.67 -15.08
CA ILE A 330 11.08 13.70 -14.14
C ILE A 330 9.54 13.69 -14.22
N GLY A 331 8.91 14.86 -14.35
CA GLY A 331 7.46 14.98 -14.56
C GLY A 331 6.98 14.39 -15.89
N ASP A 332 7.72 14.59 -16.98
CA ASP A 332 7.38 14.09 -18.32
C ASP A 332 7.42 12.55 -18.41
N HIS A 333 8.19 11.91 -17.53
CA HIS A 333 8.38 10.46 -17.44
C HIS A 333 7.87 9.88 -16.11
N PHE A 334 6.91 10.53 -15.49
CA PHE A 334 6.41 10.16 -14.16
C PHE A 334 5.75 8.77 -14.14
N ASP A 335 5.15 8.36 -15.25
CA ASP A 335 4.59 7.02 -15.48
C ASP A 335 5.68 5.94 -15.53
N ILE A 336 6.84 6.24 -16.12
CA ILE A 336 7.99 5.33 -16.17
C ILE A 336 8.56 5.13 -14.76
N ILE A 337 8.59 6.20 -13.96
CA ILE A 337 9.03 6.14 -12.56
C ILE A 337 8.10 5.25 -11.74
N GLY A 338 6.78 5.44 -11.85
CA GLY A 338 5.83 4.60 -11.12
C GLY A 338 5.83 3.14 -11.60
N GLY A 339 5.92 2.89 -12.91
CA GLY A 339 6.11 1.54 -13.45
C GLY A 339 7.40 0.86 -12.92
N SER A 340 8.49 1.61 -12.83
CA SER A 340 9.77 1.12 -12.27
C SER A 340 9.64 0.80 -10.77
N ILE A 341 8.90 1.62 -10.02
CA ILE A 341 8.60 1.39 -8.61
C ILE A 341 7.82 0.09 -8.41
N CYS A 342 6.76 -0.13 -9.19
CA CYS A 342 5.99 -1.37 -9.15
C CYS A 342 6.91 -2.59 -9.40
N GLY A 343 7.79 -2.50 -10.39
CA GLY A 343 8.81 -3.51 -10.66
C GLY A 343 9.75 -3.77 -9.48
N VAL A 344 10.26 -2.72 -8.83
CA VAL A 344 11.12 -2.83 -7.64
C VAL A 344 10.37 -3.49 -6.48
N PHE A 345 9.09 -3.15 -6.26
CA PHE A 345 8.27 -3.78 -5.23
C PHE A 345 8.12 -5.28 -5.44
N VAL A 346 7.86 -5.71 -6.67
CA VAL A 346 7.76 -7.14 -7.02
C VAL A 346 9.11 -7.84 -6.83
N VAL A 347 10.19 -7.25 -7.35
CA VAL A 347 11.54 -7.85 -7.28
C VAL A 347 12.02 -7.96 -5.83
N VAL A 348 11.86 -6.90 -5.03
CA VAL A 348 12.34 -6.91 -3.64
C VAL A 348 11.38 -7.69 -2.74
N GLY A 349 10.07 -7.64 -2.99
CA GLY A 349 9.08 -8.48 -2.32
C GLY A 349 9.41 -9.96 -2.47
N LEU A 350 9.58 -10.43 -3.70
CA LEU A 350 9.97 -11.81 -4.00
C LEU A 350 11.40 -12.13 -3.53
N GLY A 351 12.33 -11.21 -3.72
CA GLY A 351 13.73 -11.34 -3.30
C GLY A 351 13.88 -11.47 -1.79
N SER A 352 13.06 -10.77 -1.01
CA SER A 352 13.04 -10.88 0.45
C SER A 352 12.71 -12.31 0.88
N ILE A 353 11.80 -12.99 0.18
CA ILE A 353 11.40 -14.39 0.47
C ILE A 353 12.62 -15.31 0.34
N LEU A 354 13.45 -15.09 -0.68
CA LEU A 354 14.68 -15.85 -0.92
C LEU A 354 15.79 -15.52 0.10
N LEU A 355 15.92 -14.24 0.48
CA LEU A 355 16.99 -13.73 1.36
C LEU A 355 16.75 -13.98 2.86
N TYR A 356 15.53 -14.37 3.25
CA TYR A 356 15.19 -14.65 4.65
C TYR A 356 16.05 -15.73 5.30
N LYS A 357 16.21 -16.90 4.65
CA LYS A 357 17.00 -18.02 5.19
C LYS A 357 18.48 -17.64 5.42
N PRO A 358 19.18 -16.99 4.46
CA PRO A 358 20.53 -16.48 4.67
C PRO A 358 20.64 -15.45 5.79
N TRP A 359 19.70 -14.51 5.87
CA TRP A 359 19.72 -13.46 6.90
C TRP A 359 19.54 -14.04 8.30
N ARG A 360 18.54 -14.92 8.49
CA ARG A 360 18.29 -15.59 9.77
C ARG A 360 19.52 -16.35 10.27
N ARG A 361 20.18 -17.11 9.39
CA ARG A 361 21.42 -17.83 9.72
C ARG A 361 22.56 -16.89 10.15
N ARG A 362 22.67 -15.71 9.56
CA ARG A 362 23.70 -14.71 9.95
C ARG A 362 23.40 -14.08 11.31
N VAL A 363 22.14 -13.77 11.58
CA VAL A 363 21.72 -13.21 12.88
C VAL A 363 21.89 -14.24 13.99
N GLU A 364 21.52 -15.50 13.75
CA GLU A 364 21.76 -16.61 14.69
C GLU A 364 23.25 -16.83 14.96
N LYS A 365 24.11 -16.74 13.93
CA LYS A 365 25.57 -16.84 14.10
C LYS A 365 26.17 -15.66 14.89
N LYS A 366 25.74 -14.42 14.61
CA LYS A 366 26.20 -13.24 15.36
C LYS A 366 25.82 -13.33 16.83
N ASN A 367 24.57 -13.69 17.13
CA ASN A 367 24.10 -13.81 18.52
C ASN A 367 24.75 -14.99 19.27
N ALA A 368 25.04 -16.10 18.59
CA ALA A 368 25.79 -17.22 19.18
C ALA A 368 27.22 -16.82 19.55
N GLN A 369 27.90 -16.01 18.72
CA GLN A 369 29.24 -15.48 19.01
C GLN A 369 29.22 -14.49 20.20
N THR A 370 28.18 -13.67 20.33
CA THR A 370 28.03 -12.74 21.47
C THR A 370 27.82 -13.47 22.81
N LEU A 371 27.06 -14.58 22.82
CA LEU A 371 26.84 -15.40 24.03
C LEU A 371 28.11 -16.12 24.50
N ILE A 372 28.94 -16.61 23.58
CA ILE A 372 30.22 -17.27 23.90
C ILE A 372 31.21 -16.24 24.49
N GLY A 373 31.30 -15.05 23.91
CA GLY A 373 32.15 -13.97 24.43
C GLY A 373 31.74 -13.46 25.82
N SER A 374 30.45 -13.54 26.19
CA SER A 374 29.99 -13.21 27.55
C SER A 374 30.26 -14.31 28.59
N HIS A 375 30.43 -15.56 28.18
CA HIS A 375 30.72 -16.67 29.09
C HIS A 375 32.22 -16.75 29.44
N ASP A 376 33.10 -16.35 28.52
CA ASP A 376 34.55 -16.26 28.76
C ASP A 376 34.95 -15.05 29.62
N GLY A 377 34.10 -14.04 29.73
CA GLY A 377 34.31 -12.85 30.56
C GLY A 377 33.96 -13.01 32.05
N VAL A 378 33.31 -14.11 32.46
CA VAL A 378 32.82 -14.31 33.84
C VAL A 378 33.66 -15.34 34.63
N VAL A 379 34.63 -16.02 34.00
CA VAL A 379 35.46 -17.04 34.69
C VAL A 379 36.79 -16.48 35.22
N ALA A 380 37.12 -15.22 34.97
CA ALA A 380 38.33 -14.59 35.51
C ALA A 380 38.06 -13.83 36.82
N GLY A 381 37.92 -14.57 37.93
CA GLY A 381 38.10 -13.97 39.26
C GLY A 381 37.19 -14.52 40.36
N THR A 382 37.57 -15.65 40.96
CA THR A 382 37.36 -15.92 42.39
C THR A 382 38.32 -17.05 42.81
N PRO A 383 39.24 -16.85 43.76
CA PRO A 383 40.04 -17.94 44.30
C PRO A 383 39.18 -18.83 45.21
N SER A 384 39.20 -20.14 44.98
CA SER A 384 38.61 -21.14 45.88
C SER A 384 39.21 -21.03 47.30
N PRO A 385 38.41 -21.12 48.37
CA PRO A 385 38.95 -21.37 49.69
C PRO A 385 39.32 -22.85 49.81
N LEU A 386 40.52 -23.07 50.34
CA LEU A 386 41.09 -24.35 50.75
C LEU A 386 40.13 -25.16 51.63
N VAL A 387 39.93 -26.43 51.28
CA VAL A 387 39.36 -27.43 52.19
C VAL A 387 40.52 -28.17 52.85
N SER A 388 40.59 -28.10 54.17
CA SER A 388 41.41 -28.98 55.02
C SER A 388 40.50 -29.79 55.95
N PRO A 389 40.84 -31.04 56.31
CA PRO A 389 39.91 -31.99 56.91
C PRO A 389 40.04 -32.09 58.44
N SER A 390 38.92 -32.24 59.17
CA SER A 390 38.91 -32.82 60.54
C SER A 390 37.51 -33.24 61.03
N THR A 391 37.30 -34.56 61.05
CA THR A 391 36.76 -35.40 62.14
C THR A 391 35.44 -35.09 62.89
N LEU A 392 34.50 -36.04 62.74
CA LEU A 392 33.70 -36.78 63.76
C LEU A 392 32.86 -36.00 64.80
N SER A 393 31.54 -36.19 64.75
CA SER A 393 30.82 -36.95 65.80
C SER A 393 29.42 -37.39 65.35
N ASP A 394 29.13 -38.66 65.60
CA ASP A 394 27.82 -39.32 65.59
C ASP A 394 26.67 -38.48 66.16
N ASN A 395 25.49 -38.60 65.55
CA ASN A 395 24.31 -39.04 66.31
C ASN A 395 23.23 -39.66 65.40
N THR A 396 23.01 -40.94 65.61
CA THR A 396 21.89 -41.77 65.16
C THR A 396 20.55 -41.32 65.73
N GLY A 397 19.46 -41.51 64.97
CA GLY A 397 18.10 -41.40 65.49
C GLY A 397 17.03 -41.58 64.41
N ASP A 398 16.67 -42.85 64.17
CA ASP A 398 15.42 -43.29 63.54
C ASP A 398 14.20 -42.50 64.03
N TYR A 399 13.23 -42.19 63.16
CA TYR A 399 11.81 -42.49 63.42
C TYR A 399 10.99 -42.51 62.12
N ILE A 400 10.30 -43.62 62.00
CA ILE A 400 9.26 -44.07 61.07
C ILE A 400 8.07 -43.10 61.01
N GLY A 401 7.45 -42.95 59.82
CA GLY A 401 5.98 -43.04 59.76
C GLY A 401 5.18 -42.10 58.84
N ILE A 402 4.58 -42.71 57.80
CA ILE A 402 3.13 -42.71 57.51
C ILE A 402 2.51 -41.60 56.60
N GLN A 403 2.04 -42.10 55.46
CA GLN A 403 0.79 -41.84 54.70
C GLN A 403 0.58 -40.61 53.78
N SER A 404 0.63 -40.95 52.49
CA SER A 404 -0.36 -40.71 51.43
C SER A 404 -1.82 -40.36 51.81
N ALA A 405 -2.39 -39.36 51.12
CA ALA A 405 -3.78 -39.30 50.63
C ALA A 405 -3.88 -38.27 49.47
N GLN A 406 -4.04 -38.69 48.21
CA GLN A 406 -5.29 -38.71 47.41
C GLN A 406 -6.05 -37.37 47.33
N ARG A 407 -6.02 -36.69 46.17
CA ARG A 407 -7.07 -36.66 45.09
C ARG A 407 -8.46 -36.25 45.57
N VAL A 408 -8.99 -35.15 45.03
CA VAL A 408 -10.36 -34.99 44.46
C VAL A 408 -10.31 -33.80 43.47
N VAL A 409 -10.30 -34.11 42.16
CA VAL A 409 -11.25 -33.70 41.08
C VAL A 409 -11.07 -32.28 40.56
#